data_AF-A0A7Z7BT18-F1
#
_entry.id   AF-A0A7Z7BT18-F1
#
_cell.length_a   1.000
_cell.length_b   1.000
_cell.length_c   1.000
_cell.angle_alpha   90.00
_cell.angle_beta   90.00
_cell.angle_gamma   90.00
#
_symmetry.space_group_name_H-M   'P 1'
#
loop_
_entity.id
_entity.type
_entity.pdbx_description
1 polymer ?
#
loop_
_entity_poly.entity_id
_entity_poly.type
_entity_poly.pdbx_seq_one_letter_code
_entity_poly.pdbx_strand_id
1 'polypeptide(L)'
;MRTALLLCAAAMSLTGCQTPAPQSVLDSQRPPSKSIKRDYVDALRGTIKPGDFTKAEISSVVLLDPERRIYAFCTRTAERADPNWSYIGVALKHNVSVDASKNDYRCRDKRLRYYDFPELLNMKS
;
A
#
# COMPACT_ATOMS: atom_id res chain seq x y z
N MET A 1 -19.80 -16.54 60.16
CA MET A 1 -20.55 -15.45 59.51
C MET A 1 -19.51 -14.53 58.85
N ARG A 2 -19.52 -14.42 57.50
CA ARG A 2 -19.78 -13.16 56.74
C ARG A 2 -18.72 -12.07 56.98
N THR A 3 -18.01 -11.43 56.04
CA THR A 3 -18.00 -11.37 54.56
C THR A 3 -16.82 -10.46 54.15
N ALA A 4 -16.25 -10.67 52.95
CA ALA A 4 -15.71 -9.65 52.03
C ALA A 4 -14.40 -8.91 52.43
N LEU A 5 -13.46 -8.55 51.55
CA LEU A 5 -13.52 -8.24 50.13
C LEU A 5 -12.24 -8.69 49.40
N LEU A 6 -12.44 -9.16 48.17
CA LEU A 6 -11.47 -9.28 47.09
C LEU A 6 -10.93 -7.90 46.68
N LEU A 7 -9.60 -7.76 46.57
CA LEU A 7 -8.97 -6.64 45.86
C LEU A 7 -8.50 -7.13 44.49
N CYS A 8 -9.35 -6.90 43.48
CA CYS A 8 -8.99 -6.95 42.07
C CYS A 8 -7.97 -5.84 41.79
N ALA A 9 -6.70 -6.21 41.60
CA ALA A 9 -5.73 -5.33 40.96
C ALA A 9 -6.01 -5.34 39.45
N ALA A 10 -6.51 -4.22 38.96
CA ALA A 10 -6.78 -3.97 37.55
C ALA A 10 -5.49 -4.15 36.72
N ALA A 11 -5.45 -5.20 35.91
CA ALA A 11 -4.51 -5.30 34.81
C ALA A 11 -4.90 -4.21 33.79
N MET A 12 -4.15 -3.11 33.79
CA MET A 12 -4.29 -2.05 32.81
C MET A 12 -4.15 -2.64 31.41
N SER A 13 -5.16 -2.41 30.60
CA SER A 13 -5.23 -2.81 29.21
C SER A 13 -4.02 -2.26 28.45
N LEU A 14 -3.18 -3.17 27.94
CA LEU A 14 -2.28 -2.91 26.81
C LEU A 14 -3.13 -2.64 25.55
N THR A 15 -3.89 -1.55 25.56
CA THR A 15 -4.35 -0.95 24.31
C THR A 15 -3.11 -0.37 23.67
N GLY A 16 -2.54 -1.12 22.72
CA GLY A 16 -1.41 -0.67 21.93
C GLY A 16 -1.80 0.57 21.14
N CYS A 17 -1.60 1.74 21.72
CA CYS A 17 -1.58 2.99 20.98
C CYS A 17 -0.41 2.87 19.99
N GLN A 18 -0.72 2.52 18.74
CA GLN A 18 0.21 2.67 17.62
C GLN A 18 0.62 4.14 17.58
N THR A 19 1.80 4.47 18.11
CA THR A 19 2.34 5.82 18.05
C THR A 19 2.38 6.22 16.57
N PRO A 20 1.86 7.41 16.19
CA PRO A 20 1.94 7.87 14.82
C PRO A 20 3.38 7.81 14.32
N ALA A 21 3.58 7.41 13.05
CA ALA A 21 4.92 7.37 12.47
C ALA A 21 5.57 8.77 12.57
N PRO A 22 6.88 8.86 12.88
CA PRO A 22 7.58 10.15 12.93
C PRO A 22 7.41 10.92 11.62
N GLN A 23 7.28 12.25 11.70
CA GLN A 23 7.09 13.09 10.52
C GLN A 23 8.19 12.91 9.47
N SER A 24 9.45 12.70 9.90
CA SER A 24 10.57 12.39 9.02
C SER A 24 10.38 11.11 8.20
N VAL A 25 9.66 10.11 8.73
CA VAL A 25 9.32 8.87 8.01
C VAL A 25 8.20 9.16 7.00
N LEU A 26 7.21 9.97 7.36
CA LEU A 26 6.13 10.38 6.45
C LEU A 26 6.63 11.28 5.30
N ASP A 27 7.68 12.06 5.53
CA ASP A 27 8.28 12.96 4.54
C ASP A 27 9.27 12.25 3.60
N SER A 28 9.88 11.15 4.05
CA SER A 28 10.78 10.33 3.22
C SER A 28 10.03 9.37 2.29
N GLN A 29 8.73 9.18 2.53
CA GLN A 29 7.85 8.40 1.67
C GLN A 29 7.78 9.00 0.25
N ARG A 30 8.31 8.28 -0.74
CA ARG A 30 8.28 8.66 -2.15
C ARG A 30 7.70 7.55 -3.01
N PRO A 31 7.00 7.90 -4.11
CA PRO A 31 6.55 6.89 -5.07
C PRO A 31 7.75 6.15 -5.70
N PRO A 32 7.52 5.00 -6.34
CA PRO A 32 8.57 4.28 -7.06
C PRO A 32 9.29 5.15 -8.09
N SER A 33 10.54 4.79 -8.37
CA SER A 33 11.35 5.45 -9.39
C SER A 33 10.68 5.35 -10.78
N LYS A 34 11.06 6.25 -11.68
CA LYS A 34 10.55 6.26 -13.06
C LYS A 34 10.77 4.92 -13.78
N SER A 35 11.90 4.25 -13.54
CA SER A 35 12.16 2.92 -14.12
C SER A 35 11.18 1.88 -13.63
N ILE A 36 10.97 1.78 -12.31
CA ILE A 36 10.03 0.83 -11.71
C ILE A 36 8.61 1.09 -12.22
N LYS A 37 8.19 2.36 -12.27
CA LYS A 37 6.88 2.74 -12.81
C LYS A 37 6.70 2.29 -14.26
N ARG A 38 7.70 2.52 -15.11
CA ARG A 38 7.66 2.10 -16.52
C ARG A 38 7.58 0.59 -16.62
N ASP A 39 8.45 -0.12 -15.94
CA ASP A 39 8.52 -1.58 -16.01
C ASP A 39 7.20 -2.21 -15.49
N TYR A 40 6.58 -1.60 -14.47
CA TYR A 40 5.24 -1.98 -14.00
C TYR A 40 4.14 -1.71 -15.04
N VAL A 41 4.10 -0.53 -15.67
CA VAL A 41 3.13 -0.22 -16.73
C VAL A 41 3.31 -1.16 -17.93
N ASP A 42 4.54 -1.47 -18.31
CA ASP A 42 4.83 -2.41 -19.40
C ASP A 42 4.40 -3.83 -19.04
N ALA A 43 4.55 -4.26 -17.78
CA ALA A 43 4.05 -5.57 -17.32
C ALA A 43 2.52 -5.66 -17.34
N LEU A 44 1.83 -4.53 -17.17
CA LEU A 44 0.38 -4.46 -17.24
C LEU A 44 -0.14 -4.40 -18.68
N ARG A 45 0.69 -3.96 -19.64
CA ARG A 45 0.32 -3.87 -21.05
C ARG A 45 -0.15 -5.24 -21.56
N GLY A 46 -1.36 -5.30 -22.11
CA GLY A 46 -1.99 -6.54 -22.61
C GLY A 46 -2.74 -7.35 -21.55
N THR A 47 -2.58 -7.07 -20.26
CA THR A 47 -3.38 -7.67 -19.18
C THR A 47 -4.61 -6.84 -18.81
N ILE A 48 -4.49 -5.51 -18.99
CA ILE A 48 -5.53 -4.53 -18.72
C ILE A 48 -5.79 -3.71 -19.98
N LYS A 49 -7.05 -3.27 -20.15
CA LYS A 49 -7.42 -2.41 -21.28
C LYS A 49 -6.95 -0.97 -21.01
N PRO A 50 -6.09 -0.41 -21.87
CA PRO A 50 -5.70 0.98 -21.76
C PRO A 50 -6.90 1.92 -21.94
N GLY A 51 -6.96 3.02 -21.19
CA GLY A 51 -8.00 4.05 -21.33
C GLY A 51 -9.32 3.83 -20.57
N ASP A 52 -9.48 2.70 -19.88
CA ASP A 52 -10.69 2.41 -19.09
C ASP A 52 -10.66 3.01 -17.68
N PHE A 53 -9.46 3.36 -17.18
CA PHE A 53 -9.30 3.98 -15.88
C PHE A 53 -9.69 5.45 -15.89
N THR A 54 -10.55 5.83 -14.94
CA THR A 54 -10.88 7.23 -14.65
C THR A 54 -9.95 7.83 -13.60
N LYS A 55 -9.35 6.98 -12.76
CA LYS A 55 -8.38 7.36 -11.74
C LYS A 55 -7.32 6.28 -11.62
N ALA A 56 -6.08 6.70 -11.42
CA ALA A 56 -4.99 5.81 -11.04
C ALA A 56 -4.06 6.55 -10.10
N GLU A 57 -3.69 5.87 -9.03
CA GLU A 57 -2.74 6.37 -8.06
C GLU A 57 -1.76 5.28 -7.65
N ILE A 58 -0.57 5.69 -7.25
CA ILE A 58 0.53 4.84 -6.82
C ILE A 58 1.01 5.28 -5.46
N SER A 59 1.28 4.33 -4.58
CA SER A 59 1.73 4.63 -3.24
C SER A 59 3.20 4.96 -3.17
N SER A 60 3.64 5.42 -2.02
CA SER A 60 5.05 5.34 -1.60
C SER A 60 5.58 3.91 -1.66
N VAL A 61 6.90 3.77 -1.84
CA VAL A 61 7.61 2.52 -1.59
C VAL A 61 7.82 2.34 -0.09
N VAL A 62 7.52 1.15 0.42
CA VAL A 62 7.70 0.77 1.83
C VAL A 62 8.59 -0.46 1.95
N LEU A 63 9.34 -0.57 3.04
CA LEU A 63 10.08 -1.79 3.36
C LEU A 63 9.09 -2.83 3.91
N LEU A 64 8.96 -3.97 3.23
CA LEU A 64 8.05 -5.04 3.60
C LEU A 64 8.75 -6.12 4.44
N ASP A 65 9.96 -6.51 4.04
CA ASP A 65 10.80 -7.48 4.73
C ASP A 65 12.24 -6.93 4.80
N PRO A 66 12.69 -6.48 5.98
CA PRO A 66 14.05 -5.95 6.17
C PRO A 66 15.15 -6.99 5.91
N GLU A 67 14.96 -8.23 6.36
CA GLU A 67 15.98 -9.28 6.27
C GLU A 67 16.21 -9.68 4.81
N ARG A 68 15.12 -9.81 4.05
CA ARG A 68 15.17 -10.19 2.64
C ARG A 68 15.30 -8.98 1.71
N ARG A 69 15.30 -7.77 2.26
CA ARG A 69 15.30 -6.49 1.54
C ARG A 69 14.20 -6.42 0.48
N ILE A 70 13.01 -6.89 0.86
CA ILE A 70 11.82 -6.82 0.01
C ILE A 70 11.13 -5.50 0.31
N TYR A 71 10.91 -4.72 -0.74
CA TYR A 71 10.13 -3.51 -0.69
C TYR A 71 8.77 -3.77 -1.33
N ALA A 72 7.81 -2.89 -1.11
CA ALA A 72 6.52 -2.96 -1.77
C ALA A 72 5.98 -1.58 -2.10
N PHE A 73 5.14 -1.52 -3.11
CA PHE A 73 4.25 -0.40 -3.35
C PHE A 73 2.88 -0.93 -3.75
N CYS A 74 1.90 -0.05 -3.75
CA CYS A 74 0.54 -0.34 -4.14
C CYS A 74 0.12 0.58 -5.27
N THR A 75 -0.77 0.10 -6.13
CA THR A 75 -1.57 0.94 -7.01
C THR A 75 -3.03 0.82 -6.63
N ARG A 76 -3.78 1.90 -6.87
CA ARG A 76 -5.23 1.87 -6.82
C ARG A 76 -5.82 2.51 -8.07
N THR A 77 -6.82 1.88 -8.63
CA THR A 77 -7.47 2.34 -9.86
C THR A 77 -8.99 2.30 -9.70
N ALA A 78 -9.66 3.17 -10.44
CA ALA A 78 -11.11 3.15 -10.61
C ALA A 78 -11.41 3.18 -12.10
N GLU A 79 -12.32 2.32 -12.56
CA GLU A 79 -12.70 2.22 -13.96
C GLU A 79 -14.01 2.97 -14.21
N ARG A 80 -14.30 3.29 -15.47
CA ARG A 80 -15.59 3.91 -15.82
C ARG A 80 -16.77 2.98 -15.51
N ALA A 81 -16.58 1.66 -15.70
CA ALA A 81 -17.62 0.66 -15.46
C ALA A 81 -17.82 0.33 -13.97
N ASP A 82 -16.76 0.48 -13.15
CA ASP A 82 -16.82 0.33 -11.70
C ASP A 82 -16.01 1.46 -11.02
N PRO A 83 -16.68 2.45 -10.42
CA PRO A 83 -16.01 3.60 -9.79
C PRO A 83 -15.36 3.25 -8.45
N ASN A 84 -15.49 2.02 -7.95
CA ASN A 84 -14.84 1.60 -6.71
C ASN A 84 -13.33 1.42 -6.91
N TRP A 85 -12.58 1.66 -5.83
CA TRP A 85 -11.14 1.44 -5.84
C TRP A 85 -10.80 -0.06 -5.89
N SER A 86 -10.16 -0.47 -6.97
CA SER A 86 -9.40 -1.71 -7.07
C SER A 86 -7.96 -1.48 -6.63
N TYR A 87 -7.34 -2.46 -5.99
CA TYR A 87 -5.99 -2.34 -5.44
C TYR A 87 -5.08 -3.44 -6.00
N ILE A 88 -3.82 -3.12 -6.25
CA ILE A 88 -2.78 -4.10 -6.56
C ILE A 88 -1.59 -3.81 -5.65
N GLY A 89 -1.18 -4.80 -4.86
CA GLY A 89 0.09 -4.77 -4.12
C GLY A 89 1.20 -5.36 -4.97
N VAL A 90 2.37 -4.75 -4.98
CA VAL A 90 3.53 -5.16 -5.78
C VAL A 90 4.74 -5.27 -4.89
N ALA A 91 5.38 -6.44 -4.85
CA ALA A 91 6.63 -6.66 -4.13
C ALA A 91 7.84 -6.47 -5.06
N LEU A 92 8.87 -5.83 -4.52
CA LEU A 92 10.11 -5.49 -5.19
C LEU A 92 11.29 -6.15 -4.48
N LYS A 93 12.20 -6.75 -5.26
CA LYS A 93 13.52 -7.17 -4.80
C LYS A 93 14.56 -6.66 -5.77
N HIS A 94 15.58 -5.95 -5.27
CA HIS A 94 16.57 -5.28 -6.11
C HIS A 94 15.95 -4.39 -7.21
N ASN A 95 14.89 -3.65 -6.87
CA ASN A 95 14.11 -2.79 -7.79
C ASN A 95 13.39 -3.52 -8.93
N VAL A 96 13.27 -4.85 -8.86
CA VAL A 96 12.52 -5.66 -9.83
C VAL A 96 11.26 -6.21 -9.15
N SER A 97 10.13 -6.17 -9.85
CA SER A 97 8.90 -6.82 -9.39
C SER A 97 9.11 -8.33 -9.29
N VAL A 98 8.82 -8.89 -8.13
CA VAL A 98 8.93 -10.33 -7.86
C VAL A 98 7.61 -10.99 -7.52
N ASP A 99 6.60 -10.20 -7.14
CA ASP A 99 5.25 -10.68 -6.85
C ASP A 99 4.23 -9.54 -7.01
N ALA A 100 2.98 -9.89 -7.30
CA ALA A 100 1.86 -8.96 -7.36
C ALA A 100 0.56 -9.63 -6.89
N SER A 101 -0.22 -8.92 -6.07
CA SER A 101 -1.46 -9.41 -5.50
C SER A 101 -2.61 -8.45 -5.76
N LYS A 102 -3.71 -8.97 -6.31
CA LYS A 102 -4.95 -8.22 -6.50
C LYS A 102 -5.69 -8.10 -5.16
N ASN A 103 -6.23 -6.92 -4.89
CA ASN A 103 -6.97 -6.57 -3.68
C ASN A 103 -6.20 -6.80 -2.36
N ASP A 104 -4.89 -6.57 -2.40
CA ASP A 104 -4.05 -6.66 -1.20
C ASP A 104 -4.55 -5.70 -0.12
N TYR A 105 -4.97 -6.25 1.03
CA TYR A 105 -5.55 -5.47 2.12
C TYR A 105 -4.57 -4.44 2.69
N ARG A 106 -3.25 -4.69 2.58
CA ARG A 106 -2.19 -3.79 3.05
C ARG A 106 -2.22 -2.45 2.30
N CYS A 107 -2.70 -2.45 1.05
CA CYS A 107 -2.87 -1.23 0.26
C CYS A 107 -4.01 -0.33 0.76
N ARG A 108 -4.79 -0.76 1.75
CA ARG A 108 -5.82 0.08 2.40
C ARG A 108 -5.31 0.75 3.68
N ASP A 109 -4.04 0.54 4.05
CA ASP A 109 -3.43 1.18 5.22
C ASP A 109 -3.41 2.70 5.02
N LYS A 110 -4.04 3.43 5.94
CA LYS A 110 -4.20 4.90 5.88
C LYS A 110 -2.88 5.66 5.99
N ARG A 111 -1.81 5.02 6.47
CA ARG A 111 -0.47 5.62 6.59
C ARG A 111 0.28 5.63 5.26
N LEU A 112 -0.20 4.87 4.28
CA LEU A 112 0.38 4.78 2.96
C LEU A 112 -0.05 6.01 2.15
N ARG A 113 0.91 6.85 1.77
CA ARG A 113 0.64 8.02 0.93
C ARG A 113 0.50 7.60 -0.52
N TYR A 114 -0.54 8.09 -1.16
CA TYR A 114 -0.81 7.87 -2.58
C TYR A 114 -0.56 9.16 -3.37
N TYR A 115 -0.09 8.97 -4.60
CA TYR A 115 0.26 10.01 -5.56
C TYR A 115 -0.44 9.71 -6.88
N ASP A 116 -0.78 10.74 -7.64
CA ASP A 116 -1.30 10.58 -8.99
C ASP A 116 -0.37 9.71 -9.83
N PHE A 117 -0.95 8.79 -10.60
CA PHE A 117 -0.21 7.88 -11.46
C PHE A 117 -0.57 8.09 -12.94
N PRO A 118 -0.19 9.24 -13.53
CA PRO A 118 -0.52 9.57 -14.91
C PRO A 118 0.09 8.61 -15.92
N GLU A 119 1.21 7.95 -15.60
CA GLU A 119 1.84 6.98 -16.49
C GLU A 119 0.91 5.78 -16.78
N LEU A 120 0.10 5.36 -15.79
CA LEU A 120 -0.89 4.29 -15.98
C LEU A 120 -2.15 4.81 -16.68
N LEU A 121 -2.63 6.01 -16.34
CA LEU A 121 -3.79 6.63 -17.00
C LEU A 121 -3.55 6.85 -18.50
N ASN A 122 -2.34 7.27 -18.85
CA ASN A 122 -1.95 7.56 -20.23
C ASN A 122 -1.25 6.37 -20.90
N MET A 123 -1.39 5.16 -20.34
CA MET A 123 -0.89 3.96 -20.98
C MET A 123 -1.50 3.86 -22.38
N LYS A 124 -0.65 3.77 -23.39
CA LYS A 124 -1.07 3.53 -24.78
C LYS A 124 -1.16 2.03 -25.01
N SER A 125 -2.09 1.58 -25.84
CA SER A 125 -2.09 0.23 -26.40
C SER A 125 -0.77 -0.06 -27.10
#